data_AF-A0A443YR67-F1
#
_entry.id   AF-A0A443YR67-F1
#
_cell.length_a   1.000
_cell.length_b   1.000
_cell.length_c   1.000
_cell.angle_alpha   90.00
_cell.angle_beta   90.00
_cell.angle_gamma   90.00
#
_symmetry.space_group_name_H-M   'P 1'
#
loop_
_entity.id
_entity.type
_entity.pdbx_description
1 polymer ?
#
loop_
_entity_poly.entity_id
_entity_poly.type
_entity_poly.pdbx_seq_one_letter_code
_entity_poly.pdbx_strand_id
1 'polypeptide(L)'
;MRGSQASDGWPKIFDNVALQTWQQVTDNIKVGDVVLYLREGANGPNTLAHSGRVVGVDARGKATLISSKMGIYQIITHHPRDIPVSYGSNQANYTATNGITYPSRIYFRKK
;
A
#
# COMPACT_ATOMS: atom_id res chain seq x y z
N MET A 1 -3.28 22.03 15.50
CA MET A 1 -3.24 21.05 14.40
C MET A 1 -4.02 19.82 14.87
N ARG A 2 -5.22 19.57 14.34
CA ARG A 2 -6.10 18.49 14.80
C ARG A 2 -5.55 17.15 14.28
N GLY A 3 -4.98 16.34 15.17
CA GLY A 3 -4.81 14.92 14.91
C GLY A 3 -6.19 14.29 14.76
N SER A 4 -6.51 13.79 13.58
CA SER A 4 -7.70 12.98 13.37
C SER A 4 -7.52 11.70 14.17
N GLN A 5 -8.34 11.55 15.21
CA GLN A 5 -8.45 10.34 16.01
C GLN A 5 -8.66 9.15 15.06
N ALA A 6 -7.78 8.16 15.18
CA ALA A 6 -7.99 6.85 14.60
C ALA A 6 -9.27 6.28 15.22
N SER A 7 -10.35 6.20 14.44
CA SER A 7 -11.54 5.45 14.83
C SER A 7 -11.19 3.95 14.77
N ASP A 8 -11.40 3.26 15.88
CA ASP A 8 -11.01 1.86 16.19
C ASP A 8 -11.72 0.79 15.33
N GLY A 9 -11.72 0.95 14.01
CA GLY A 9 -12.46 0.07 13.10
C GLY A 9 -12.03 0.20 11.64
N TRP A 10 -11.50 1.35 11.23
CA TRP A 10 -11.11 1.57 9.84
C TRP A 10 -9.72 0.96 9.57
N PRO A 11 -9.44 0.50 8.33
CA PRO A 11 -8.08 0.19 7.92
C PRO A 11 -7.21 1.38 8.31
N LYS A 12 -6.07 1.14 8.95
CA LYS A 12 -5.07 2.19 9.15
C LYS A 12 -4.55 2.52 7.76
N ILE A 13 -5.29 3.38 7.07
CA ILE A 13 -4.75 4.12 5.96
C ILE A 13 -3.56 4.82 6.59
N PHE A 14 -2.37 4.58 6.06
CA PHE A 14 -1.25 5.48 6.25
C PHE A 14 -1.59 6.82 5.55
N ASP A 15 -2.75 7.41 5.89
CA ASP A 15 -3.26 8.67 5.41
C ASP A 15 -2.47 9.73 6.17
N ASN A 16 -1.82 10.61 5.42
CA ASN A 16 -0.82 11.54 5.94
C ASN A 16 0.42 10.88 6.54
N VAL A 17 0.93 9.78 5.98
CA VAL A 17 2.39 9.61 6.07
C VAL A 17 2.99 10.85 5.42
N ALA A 18 3.62 11.70 6.21
CA ALA A 18 4.46 12.76 5.72
C ALA A 18 5.60 12.09 4.92
N LEU A 19 5.35 11.83 3.63
CA LEU A 19 6.29 11.18 2.72
C LEU A 19 7.60 11.97 2.61
N GLN A 20 7.66 13.18 3.16
CA GLN A 20 8.87 13.98 3.32
C GLN A 20 10.02 13.21 3.99
N THR A 21 9.72 12.37 5.00
CA THR A 21 10.74 11.54 5.67
C THR A 21 10.88 10.14 5.09
N TRP A 22 10.20 9.86 3.98
CA TRP A 22 10.18 8.57 3.32
C TRP A 22 10.73 8.72 1.90
N GLN A 23 11.26 7.63 1.37
CA GLN A 23 11.71 7.56 -0.01
C GLN A 23 11.05 6.37 -0.69
N GLN A 24 10.67 6.56 -1.94
CA GLN A 24 10.20 5.46 -2.76
C GLN A 24 11.34 4.45 -2.93
N VAL A 25 11.03 3.18 -2.65
CA VAL A 25 11.95 2.06 -2.83
C VAL A 25 12.01 1.74 -4.31
N THR A 26 13.16 1.98 -4.92
CA THR A 26 13.49 1.59 -6.30
C THR A 26 14.46 0.42 -6.36
N ASP A 27 15.01 0.02 -5.20
CA ASP A 27 15.91 -1.11 -5.01
C ASP A 27 15.18 -2.33 -4.41
N ASN A 28 15.95 -3.28 -3.86
CA ASN A 28 15.39 -4.44 -3.19
C ASN A 28 14.53 -4.04 -1.98
N ILE A 29 13.33 -4.60 -1.91
CA ILE A 29 12.40 -4.39 -0.79
C ILE A 29 12.99 -5.07 0.45
N LYS A 30 12.78 -4.45 1.61
CA LYS A 30 13.23 -4.94 2.92
C LYS A 30 12.04 -5.07 3.87
N VAL A 31 12.18 -5.99 4.83
CA VAL A 31 11.26 -6.06 5.97
C VAL A 31 11.24 -4.71 6.68
N GLY A 32 10.04 -4.22 6.98
CA GLY A 32 9.81 -2.91 7.58
C GLY A 32 9.42 -1.82 6.60
N ASP A 33 9.63 -2.01 5.29
CA ASP A 33 9.12 -1.10 4.25
C ASP A 33 7.59 -1.04 4.29
N VAL A 34 7.03 0.06 3.79
CA VAL A 34 5.58 0.27 3.69
C VAL A 34 5.17 0.11 2.24
N VAL A 35 4.10 -0.66 1.99
CA VAL A 35 3.46 -0.74 0.68
C VAL A 35 2.21 0.14 0.67
N LEU A 36 2.07 0.96 -0.36
CA LEU A 36 0.87 1.70 -0.68
C LEU A 36 0.22 1.05 -1.90
N TYR A 37 -1.07 0.73 -1.79
CA TYR A 37 -1.88 0.20 -2.87
C TYR A 37 -2.64 1.34 -3.52
N LEU A 38 -2.55 1.41 -4.84
CA LEU A 38 -3.13 2.46 -5.66
C LEU A 38 -4.23 1.88 -6.54
N ARG A 39 -5.20 2.75 -6.84
CA ARG A 39 -6.22 2.54 -7.86
C ARG A 39 -6.57 3.86 -8.53
N GLU A 40 -7.30 3.76 -9.63
CA GLU A 40 -8.05 4.91 -10.11
C GLU A 40 -9.16 5.24 -9.11
N GLY A 41 -9.19 6.47 -8.61
CA GLY A 41 -10.26 6.96 -7.76
C GLY A 41 -11.00 8.11 -8.42
N ALA A 42 -12.06 8.60 -7.76
CA ALA A 42 -12.92 9.64 -8.29
C ALA A 42 -12.18 10.95 -8.63
N ASN A 43 -11.03 11.20 -7.98
CA ASN A 43 -10.21 12.40 -8.17
C ASN A 43 -9.01 12.17 -9.12
N GLY A 44 -8.96 11.03 -9.80
CA GLY A 44 -7.93 10.73 -10.81
C GLY A 44 -7.08 9.48 -10.52
N PRO A 45 -6.10 9.21 -11.40
CA PRO A 45 -5.21 8.08 -11.25
C PRO A 45 -4.31 8.28 -10.01
N ASN A 46 -4.06 7.18 -9.27
CA ASN A 46 -3.23 7.11 -8.05
C ASN A 46 -3.92 7.50 -6.75
N THR A 47 -5.20 7.20 -6.62
CA THR A 47 -5.88 7.28 -5.32
C THR A 47 -5.38 6.16 -4.41
N LEU A 48 -4.99 6.51 -3.18
CA LEU A 48 -4.60 5.54 -2.15
C LEU A 48 -5.80 4.67 -1.78
N ALA A 49 -5.70 3.37 -2.05
CA ALA A 49 -6.74 2.40 -1.77
C ALA A 49 -6.52 1.69 -0.43
N HIS A 50 -5.26 1.38 -0.12
CA HIS A 50 -4.89 0.62 1.06
C HIS A 50 -3.39 0.75 1.35
N SER A 51 -2.97 0.28 2.52
CA SER A 51 -1.57 0.29 2.90
C SER A 51 -1.23 -0.83 3.89
N GLY A 52 0.03 -1.26 3.87
CA GLY A 52 0.52 -2.33 4.75
C GLY A 52 2.02 -2.25 4.99
N ARG A 53 2.51 -3.10 5.90
CA ARG A 53 3.95 -3.20 6.21
C ARG A 53 4.51 -4.50 5.67
N VAL A 54 5.65 -4.44 5.02
CA VAL A 54 6.39 -5.61 4.57
C VAL A 54 6.94 -6.34 5.80
N VAL A 55 6.55 -7.61 5.94
CA VAL A 55 7.01 -8.50 7.02
C VAL A 55 7.79 -9.70 6.50
N GLY A 56 7.80 -9.91 5.18
CA GLY A 56 8.61 -10.95 4.53
C GLY A 56 9.05 -10.53 3.14
N VAL A 57 10.28 -10.91 2.78
CA VAL A 57 10.89 -10.69 1.46
C VAL A 57 11.57 -11.98 0.99
N ASP A 58 11.60 -12.21 -0.32
CA ASP A 58 12.37 -13.31 -0.90
C ASP A 58 13.86 -12.97 -1.10
N ALA A 59 14.64 -13.97 -1.50
CA ALA A 59 16.06 -13.81 -1.82
C ALA A 59 16.34 -12.87 -3.01
N ARG A 60 15.31 -12.52 -3.78
CA ARG A 60 15.38 -11.59 -4.93
C ARG A 60 14.93 -10.17 -4.56
N GLY A 61 14.67 -9.90 -3.28
CA GLY A 61 14.26 -8.59 -2.80
C GLY A 61 12.82 -8.22 -3.16
N LYS A 62 11.93 -9.20 -3.36
CA LYS A 62 10.48 -8.97 -3.55
C LYS A 62 9.74 -9.21 -2.25
N ALA A 63 8.76 -8.35 -1.96
CA ALA A 63 7.86 -8.58 -0.84
C ALA A 63 7.05 -9.86 -1.07
N THR A 64 7.06 -10.76 -0.08
CA THR A 64 6.29 -12.01 -0.10
C THR A 64 5.19 -12.00 0.95
N LEU A 65 5.33 -11.19 2.00
CA LEU A 65 4.37 -11.12 3.09
C LEU A 65 4.19 -9.68 3.55
N ILE A 66 2.93 -9.24 3.61
CA ILE A 66 2.48 -7.92 4.07
C ILE A 66 1.58 -8.12 5.28
N SER A 67 1.79 -7.31 6.31
CA SER A 67 0.89 -7.18 7.44
C SER A 67 0.05 -5.92 7.28
N SER A 68 -1.27 -6.05 7.24
CA SER A 68 -2.19 -4.91 7.10
C SER A 68 -3.54 -5.19 7.76
N LYS A 69 -4.30 -4.12 8.08
CA LYS A 69 -5.68 -4.22 8.60
C LYS A 69 -6.66 -4.08 7.44
N MET A 70 -7.51 -5.08 7.20
CA MET A 70 -8.48 -5.05 6.10
C MET A 70 -9.91 -5.03 6.62
N GLY A 71 -10.53 -3.86 6.68
CA GLY A 71 -11.94 -3.72 7.09
C GLY A 71 -12.21 -4.33 8.47
N ILE A 72 -13.19 -5.24 8.54
CA ILE A 72 -13.57 -5.95 9.77
C ILE A 72 -12.52 -6.95 10.27
N TYR A 73 -11.57 -7.35 9.40
CA TYR A 73 -10.50 -8.24 9.81
C TYR A 73 -9.52 -7.51 10.74
N GLN A 74 -8.95 -8.27 11.67
CA GLN A 74 -7.81 -7.79 12.45
C GLN A 74 -6.57 -7.58 11.54
N ILE A 75 -5.42 -7.30 12.14
CA ILE A 75 -4.18 -7.28 11.39
C ILE A 75 -3.90 -8.71 10.89
N ILE A 76 -3.90 -8.89 9.58
CA ILE A 76 -3.62 -10.17 8.94
C ILE A 76 -2.33 -10.09 8.13
N THR A 77 -1.71 -11.24 7.92
CA THR A 77 -0.57 -11.40 7.00
C THR A 77 -1.06 -12.02 5.70
N HIS A 78 -0.69 -11.42 4.58
CA HIS A 78 -1.09 -11.89 3.26
C HIS A 78 0.01 -11.61 2.24
N HIS A 79 0.00 -12.31 1.11
CA HIS A 79 0.89 -11.99 0.00
C HIS A 79 0.48 -10.63 -0.61
N PRO A 80 1.42 -9.80 -1.13
CA PRO A 80 1.09 -8.46 -1.62
C PRO A 80 0.07 -8.43 -2.77
N ARG A 81 -0.22 -9.55 -3.44
CA ARG A 81 -1.26 -9.66 -4.49
C ARG A 81 -2.59 -10.20 -3.97
N ASP A 82 -2.60 -10.76 -2.77
CA ASP A 82 -3.74 -11.46 -2.20
C ASP A 82 -4.55 -10.46 -1.38
N ILE A 83 -5.04 -9.44 -2.08
CA ILE A 83 -5.87 -8.37 -1.53
C ILE A 83 -7.20 -8.33 -2.28
N PRO A 84 -8.32 -8.01 -1.61
CA PRO A 84 -9.56 -7.76 -2.31
C PRO A 84 -9.42 -6.53 -3.24
N VAL A 85 -10.09 -6.57 -4.39
CA VAL A 85 -10.03 -5.48 -5.40
C VAL A 85 -10.45 -4.12 -4.83
N SER A 86 -11.32 -4.12 -3.81
CA SER A 86 -11.73 -2.91 -3.09
C SER A 86 -10.59 -2.21 -2.34
N TYR A 87 -9.49 -2.91 -2.05
CA TYR A 87 -8.28 -2.39 -1.40
C TYR A 87 -7.13 -2.14 -2.39
N GLY A 88 -7.31 -2.45 -3.68
CA GLY A 88 -6.30 -2.25 -4.71
C GLY A 88 -6.27 -3.38 -5.75
N SER A 89 -5.48 -3.20 -6.82
CA SER A 89 -5.37 -4.22 -7.86
C SER A 89 -4.52 -5.42 -7.42
N ASN A 90 -4.97 -6.63 -7.78
CA ASN A 90 -4.17 -7.87 -7.65
C ASN A 90 -3.11 -8.01 -8.75
N GLN A 91 -3.18 -7.16 -9.79
CA GLN A 91 -2.19 -7.07 -10.87
C GLN A 91 -1.02 -6.19 -10.48
N ALA A 92 0.10 -6.29 -11.19
CA ALA A 92 1.26 -5.40 -10.97
C ALA A 92 0.90 -3.94 -11.29
N ASN A 93 0.08 -3.74 -12.32
CA ASN A 93 -0.33 -2.44 -12.83
C ASN A 93 -1.84 -2.39 -13.01
N TYR A 94 -2.37 -1.18 -13.19
CA TYR A 94 -3.73 -0.97 -13.70
C TYR A 94 -3.69 0.11 -14.78
N THR A 95 -4.58 0.01 -15.75
CA THR A 95 -4.78 1.04 -16.78
C THR A 95 -5.92 1.93 -16.31
N ALA A 96 -5.66 3.23 -16.15
CA ALA A 96 -6.68 4.20 -15.80
C ALA A 96 -7.54 4.55 -17.02
N THR A 97 -8.66 5.23 -16.79
CA THR A 97 -9.63 5.61 -17.84
C THR A 97 -9.01 6.52 -18.91
N ASN A 98 -7.94 7.24 -18.57
CA ASN A 98 -7.15 8.04 -19.52
C ASN A 98 -6.19 7.20 -20.41
N GLY A 99 -6.20 5.87 -20.32
CA GLY A 99 -5.34 4.97 -21.08
C GLY A 99 -3.92 4.82 -20.54
N ILE A 100 -3.54 5.57 -19.50
CA ILE A 100 -2.19 5.51 -18.91
C ILE A 100 -2.12 4.33 -17.93
N THR A 101 -1.02 3.59 -17.98
CA THR A 101 -0.75 2.47 -17.07
C THR A 101 0.04 2.94 -15.86
N TYR A 102 -0.46 2.62 -14.67
CA TYR A 102 0.15 2.98 -13.39
C TYR A 102 0.49 1.74 -12.58
N PRO A 103 1.54 1.78 -11.74
CA PRO A 103 1.79 0.72 -10.78
C PRO A 103 0.63 0.65 -9.78
N SER A 104 0.14 -0.57 -9.53
CA SER A 104 -0.87 -0.82 -8.49
C SER A 104 -0.33 -0.64 -7.07
N ARG A 105 0.99 -0.67 -6.91
CA ARG A 105 1.68 -0.75 -5.63
C ARG A 105 2.98 0.02 -5.69
N ILE A 106 3.22 0.85 -4.67
CA ILE A 106 4.47 1.58 -4.49
C ILE A 106 5.00 1.29 -3.09
N TYR A 107 6.29 1.04 -2.98
CA TYR A 107 6.95 0.75 -1.71
C TYR A 107 7.72 1.98 -1.24
N PHE A 108 7.71 2.21 0.07
CA PHE A 108 8.38 3.33 0.72
C PHE A 108 9.21 2.84 1.90
N ARG A 109 10.38 3.45 2.07
CA ARG A 109 11.29 3.21 3.18
C ARG A 109 11.51 4.51 3.93
N LYS A 110 11.50 4.47 5.26
CA LYS A 110 11.84 5.62 6.07
C LYS A 110 13.32 5.98 5.83
N LYS A 111 13.63 7.25 5.64
CA LYS A 111 15.00 7.76 5.57
C LYS A 111 15.69 7.60 6.92
#